data_AF-G5A2B9-F1
#
_entry.id   AF-G5A2B9-F1
#
_cell.length_a   1.000
_cell.length_b   1.000
_cell.length_c   1.000
_cell.angle_alpha   90.00
_cell.angle_beta   90.00
_cell.angle_gamma   90.00
#
_symmetry.space_group_name_H-M   'P 1'
#
loop_
_entity.id
_entity.type
_entity.pdbx_description
1 polymer ?
#
loop_
_entity_poly.entity_id
_entity_poly.type
_entity_poly.pdbx_seq_one_letter_code
_entity_poly.pdbx_strand_id
1 'polypeptide(L)'
;TLEEAQIGIDVLDGFHYKYKHNYGNAGNGTRIYCCMSHVNCPKRLRLSKVEGEAQDESGAQLVLEETDMHGDEDQDTQRRGIHGALKREIGSILFGGAGPKKCR
;
A
#
# COMPACT_ATOMS: atom_id res chain seq x y z
N THR A 1 -8.57 -4.36 -3.38
CA THR A 1 -7.88 -5.39 -2.56
C THR A 1 -6.77 -4.74 -1.73
N LEU A 2 -6.17 -5.46 -0.78
CA LEU A 2 -5.09 -4.91 0.04
C LEU A 2 -3.83 -4.55 -0.77
N GLU A 3 -3.49 -5.38 -1.76
CA GLU A 3 -2.35 -5.11 -2.65
C GLU A 3 -2.56 -3.84 -3.47
N GLU A 4 -3.78 -3.60 -3.94
CA GLU A 4 -4.13 -2.36 -4.63
C GLU A 4 -3.99 -1.13 -3.74
N ALA A 5 -4.43 -1.22 -2.48
CA ALA A 5 -4.25 -0.15 -1.51
C ALA A 5 -2.76 0.14 -1.24
N GLN A 6 -1.93 -0.89 -1.13
CA GLN A 6 -0.48 -0.73 -0.98
C GLN A 6 0.16 -0.05 -2.20
N ILE A 7 -0.27 -0.42 -3.41
CA ILE A 7 0.21 0.22 -4.64
C ILE A 7 -0.27 1.68 -4.72
N GLY A 8 -1.49 1.96 -4.27
CA GLY A 8 -2.02 3.33 -4.13
C GLY A 8 -1.16 4.19 -3.20
N ILE A 9 -0.76 3.64 -2.05
CA ILE A 9 0.15 4.31 -1.10
C ILE A 9 1.51 4.60 -1.76
N ASP A 10 2.05 3.64 -2.51
CA ASP A 10 3.34 3.79 -3.19
C ASP A 10 3.36 4.95 -4.22
N VAL A 11 2.22 5.30 -4.81
CA VAL A 11 2.09 6.36 -5.84
C VAL A 11 1.48 7.66 -5.32
N LEU A 12 1.12 7.74 -4.04
CA LEU A 12 0.32 8.84 -3.47
C LEU A 12 1.02 10.19 -3.58
N ASP A 13 2.21 10.30 -3.00
CA ASP A 13 3.00 11.53 -2.89
C ASP A 13 4.50 11.29 -3.21
N GLY A 14 4.84 10.09 -3.67
CA GLY A 14 6.21 9.69 -4.00
C GLY A 14 7.08 9.33 -2.79
N PHE A 15 6.60 9.49 -1.56
CA PHE A 15 7.35 9.14 -0.36
C PHE A 15 7.21 7.66 0.01
N HIS A 16 8.19 7.16 0.74
CA HIS A 16 8.22 5.76 1.14
C HIS A 16 7.47 5.58 2.46
N TYR A 17 6.40 4.80 2.42
CA TYR A 17 5.64 4.42 3.62
C TYR A 17 5.85 2.96 3.98
N LYS A 18 5.99 2.68 5.27
CA LYS A 18 6.11 1.31 5.79
C LYS A 18 5.01 1.01 6.79
N TYR A 19 4.43 -0.18 6.68
CA TYR A 19 3.47 -0.69 7.66
C TYR A 19 4.13 -0.77 9.04
N LYS A 20 3.52 -0.11 10.03
CA LYS A 20 3.92 -0.21 11.43
C LYS A 20 2.92 -1.12 12.12
N HIS A 21 3.38 -2.31 12.49
CA HIS A 21 2.57 -3.23 13.26
C HIS A 21 2.34 -2.64 14.66
N ASN A 22 1.09 -2.32 15.00
CA ASN A 22 0.73 -1.99 16.37
C ASN A 22 0.64 -3.30 17.16
N TYR A 23 1.46 -3.47 18.20
CA TYR A 23 1.28 -4.56 19.16
C TYR A 23 0.16 -4.16 20.12
N GLY A 24 -1.00 -4.80 19.99
CA GLY A 24 -2.22 -4.53 20.75
C GLY A 24 -3.40 -5.28 20.14
N ASN A 25 -4.57 -5.29 20.80
CA ASN A 25 -5.79 -5.87 20.23
C ASN A 25 -6.00 -5.25 18.84
N ALA A 26 -5.84 -6.06 17.79
CA ALA A 26 -5.84 -5.60 16.41
C ALA A 26 -7.24 -5.05 16.09
N GLY A 27 -7.42 -3.74 16.31
CA GLY A 27 -8.68 -3.06 16.11
C GLY A 27 -9.15 -3.24 14.67
N ASN A 28 -10.19 -4.05 14.50
CA ASN A 28 -11.13 -4.03 13.38
C ASN A 28 -10.49 -3.82 12.00
N GLY A 29 -9.42 -4.56 11.67
CA GLY A 29 -8.83 -4.54 10.33
C GLY A 29 -8.15 -3.23 9.91
N THR A 30 -7.78 -2.36 10.86
CA THR A 30 -7.09 -1.10 10.57
C THR A 30 -5.57 -1.30 10.50
N ARG A 31 -4.92 -0.71 9.49
CA ARG A 31 -3.47 -0.73 9.28
C ARG A 31 -2.92 0.68 9.27
N ILE A 32 -1.78 0.90 9.92
CA ILE A 32 -1.11 2.21 9.94
C ILE A 32 0.21 2.11 9.20
N TYR A 33 0.45 3.08 8.33
CA TYR A 33 1.67 3.24 7.57
C TYR A 33 2.36 4.53 8.01
N CYS A 34 3.66 4.45 8.26
CA CYS A 34 4.49 5.58 8.66
C CYS A 34 5.43 5.96 7.52
N CYS A 35 5.62 7.26 7.30
CA CYS A 35 6.63 7.76 6.38
C CYS A 35 8.04 7.37 6.89
N MET A 36 8.86 6.88 5.97
CA MET A 36 10.27 6.49 6.14
C MET A 36 11.22 7.39 5.34
N SER A 37 10.67 8.40 4.65
CA SER A 37 11.45 9.35 3.84
C SER A 37 11.97 10.53 4.65
N HIS A 38 11.38 10.85 5.80
CA HIS A 38 11.80 11.96 6.65
C HIS A 38 12.15 11.49 8.05
N VAL A 39 13.12 12.15 8.68
CA VAL A 39 13.52 11.90 10.07
C VAL A 39 12.38 12.27 11.01
N ASN A 40 12.00 11.34 11.90
CA ASN A 40 10.91 11.53 12.86
C ASN A 40 9.60 12.06 12.25
N CYS A 41 9.30 11.68 11.00
CA CYS A 41 8.14 12.18 10.28
C CYS A 41 6.84 11.97 11.07
N PRO A 42 5.97 13.00 11.25
CA PRO A 42 4.67 12.83 11.89
C PRO A 42 3.63 12.25 10.93
N LYS A 43 3.80 12.40 9.60
CA LYS A 43 2.88 11.87 8.59
C LYS A 43 2.55 10.39 8.80
N ARG A 44 1.26 10.07 8.89
CA ARG A 44 0.72 8.70 8.96
C ARG A 44 -0.36 8.52 7.92
N LEU A 45 -0.46 7.30 7.39
CA LEU A 45 -1.61 6.87 6.61
C LEU A 45 -2.32 5.75 7.36
N ARG A 46 -3.63 5.88 7.52
CA ARG A 46 -4.47 4.85 8.13
C ARG A 46 -5.32 4.21 7.04
N LEU A 47 -5.19 2.90 6.89
CA LEU A 47 -5.99 2.09 5.99
C LEU A 47 -7.00 1.30 6.83
N SER A 48 -8.29 1.61 6.72
CA SER A 48 -9.37 0.92 7.42
C SER A 48 -10.19 0.08 6.44
N LYS A 49 -10.70 -1.05 6.93
CA LYS A 49 -11.67 -1.86 6.20
C LYS A 49 -13.06 -1.44 6.67
N VAL A 50 -13.87 -0.90 5.77
CA VAL A 50 -15.28 -0.59 6.05
C VAL A 50 -16.10 -1.78 5.60
N GLU A 51 -16.80 -2.41 6.55
CA GLU A 51 -17.79 -3.43 6.24
C GLU A 51 -19.10 -2.71 5.97
N GLY A 52 -19.44 -2.57 4.69
CA GLY A 52 -20.73 -2.02 4.28
C GLY A 52 -21.84 -3.03 4.53
N GLU A 53 -22.86 -2.64 5.29
CA GLU A 53 -24.18 -3.30 5.30
C GLU A 53 -24.91 -3.00 3.97
N ALA A 54 -24.40 -3.47 2.84
CA ALA A 54 -25.13 -3.37 1.58
C ALA A 54 -24.72 -4.48 0.61
N GLN A 55 -25.76 -5.16 0.13
CA GLN A 55 -25.79 -6.31 -0.76
C GLN A 55 -25.31 -5.98 -2.17
N ASP A 56 -24.04 -5.66 -2.34
CA ASP A 56 -23.45 -5.55 -3.68
C ASP A 56 -22.26 -6.52 -3.74
N GLU A 57 -22.27 -7.42 -4.72
CA GLU A 57 -21.36 -8.58 -4.87
C GLU A 57 -19.89 -8.21 -5.20
N SER A 58 -19.34 -7.15 -4.59
CA SER A 58 -17.97 -6.71 -4.85
C SER A 58 -17.33 -6.05 -3.63
N GLY A 59 -16.79 -6.90 -2.75
CA GLY A 59 -15.54 -6.65 -2.03
C GLY A 59 -15.59 -5.59 -0.93
N ALA A 60 -15.03 -5.94 0.24
CA ALA A 60 -14.81 -4.97 1.31
C ALA A 60 -14.11 -3.69 0.83
N GLN A 61 -14.69 -2.53 1.16
CA GLN A 61 -14.14 -1.22 0.79
C GLN A 61 -12.99 -0.87 1.74
N LEU A 62 -11.85 -0.48 1.18
CA LEU A 62 -10.71 0.02 1.93
C LEU A 62 -10.68 1.54 1.83
N VAL A 63 -10.61 2.22 2.97
CA VAL A 63 -10.53 3.68 3.06
C VAL A 63 -9.14 4.08 3.54
N LEU A 64 -8.52 5.02 2.84
CA LEU A 64 -7.22 5.58 3.20
C LEU A 64 -7.41 6.99 3.78
N GLU A 65 -7.03 7.16 5.03
CA GLU A 65 -7.04 8.44 5.73
C GLU A 65 -5.60 8.93 5.88
N GLU A 66 -5.38 10.20 5.57
CA GLU A 66 -4.09 10.87 5.77
C GLU A 66 -4.10 11.65 7.07
N THR A 67 -2.98 11.61 7.80
CA THR A 67 -2.76 12.39 9.02
C THR A 67 -1.56 13.30 8.84
N ASP A 68 -1.54 14.47 9.46
CA ASP A 68 -0.43 15.42 9.56
C ASP A 68 0.28 15.76 8.22
N MET A 69 1.27 16.64 8.28
CA MET A 69 2.18 16.93 7.16
C MET A 69 3.48 16.14 7.32
N HIS A 70 4.28 16.08 6.26
CA HIS A 70 5.63 15.54 6.37
C HIS A 70 6.51 16.44 7.25
N GLY A 71 7.59 15.86 7.79
CA GLY A 71 8.66 16.65 8.41
C GLY A 71 9.57 17.25 7.34
N ASP A 72 10.35 18.27 7.72
CA ASP A 72 11.19 19.02 6.78
C ASP A 72 12.56 18.35 6.50
N GLU A 73 12.97 17.39 7.33
CA GLU A 73 14.27 16.75 7.24
C GLU A 73 14.19 15.41 6.51
N ASP A 74 14.78 15.32 5.32
CA ASP A 74 14.93 14.07 4.59
C ASP A 74 15.80 13.08 5.36
N GLN A 75 15.35 11.82 5.40
CA GLN A 75 16.13 10.72 5.95
C GLN A 75 17.10 10.20 4.88
N ASP A 76 18.34 9.95 5.29
CA ASP A 76 19.36 9.35 4.44
C ASP A 76 18.85 8.06 3.77
N THR A 77 19.13 7.94 2.46
CA THR A 77 18.52 6.94 1.57
C THR A 77 18.40 5.54 2.17
N GLN A 78 17.21 5.22 2.68
CA GLN A 78 16.89 3.85 3.06
C GLN A 78 16.67 3.01 1.80
N ARG A 79 17.27 1.81 1.77
CA ARG A 79 17.03 0.85 0.69
C ARG A 79 15.54 0.52 0.61
N ARG A 80 14.87 1.00 -0.43
CA ARG A 80 13.50 0.61 -0.79
C ARG A 80 13.56 -0.64 -1.68
N GLY A 81 12.61 -1.55 -1.49
CA GLY A 81 12.39 -2.65 -2.43
C GLY A 81 11.87 -2.14 -3.79
N ILE A 82 11.52 -3.07 -4.68
CA ILE A 82 10.88 -2.74 -5.95
C ILE A 82 9.55 -2.04 -5.70
N HIS A 83 9.33 -0.91 -6.38
CA HIS A 83 8.09 -0.16 -6.33
C HIS A 83 6.87 -1.05 -6.65
N GLY A 84 5.79 -0.98 -5.88
CA GLY A 84 4.64 -1.88 -6.02
C GLY A 84 4.00 -1.84 -7.41
N ALA A 85 3.88 -0.64 -8.00
CA ALA A 85 3.41 -0.48 -9.38
C ALA A 85 4.25 -1.26 -10.40
N LEU A 86 5.58 -1.19 -10.29
CA LEU A 86 6.51 -1.93 -11.16
C LEU A 86 6.43 -3.44 -10.91
N LYS A 87 6.23 -3.86 -9.66
CA LYS A 87 6.04 -5.28 -9.32
C LYS A 87 4.78 -5.85 -10.00
N ARG A 88 3.68 -5.08 -10.03
CA ARG A 88 2.45 -5.47 -10.74
C ARG A 88 2.70 -5.61 -12.23
N GLU A 89 3.36 -4.64 -12.85
CA GLU A 89 3.69 -4.66 -14.28
C GLU A 89 4.54 -5.88 -14.65
N ILE A 90 5.61 -6.15 -13.88
CA ILE A 90 6.45 -7.33 -14.06
C ILE A 90 5.62 -8.62 -13.91
N GLY A 91 4.74 -8.67 -12.91
CA GLY A 91 3.81 -9.79 -12.73
C GLY A 91 2.92 -10.00 -13.95
N SER A 92 2.34 -8.93 -14.51
CA SER A 92 1.53 -9.00 -15.73
C SER A 92 2.33 -9.49 -16.93
N ILE A 93 3.59 -9.10 -17.08
CA ILE A 93 4.45 -9.59 -18.18
C ILE A 93 4.78 -11.08 -18.00
N LEU A 94 5.17 -11.50 -16.79
CA LEU A 94 5.59 -12.87 -16.52
C LEU A 94 4.44 -13.88 -16.52
N PHE A 95 3.26 -13.49 -16.02
CA PHE A 95 2.12 -14.39 -15.87
C PHE A 95 1.00 -14.15 -16.90
N GLY A 96 0.93 -12.97 -17.52
CA GLY A 96 -0.02 -12.64 -18.59
C GLY A 96 0.46 -13.03 -19.99
N GLY A 97 1.73 -13.42 -20.12
CA GLY A 97 2.24 -14.08 -21.32
C GLY A 97 1.69 -15.50 -21.40
N ALA A 98 0.59 -15.70 -22.11
CA ALA A 98 0.30 -17.00 -22.69
C ALA A 98 1.51 -17.38 -23.55
N GLY A 99 2.42 -18.19 -22.98
CA GLY A 99 3.51 -18.80 -23.74
C GLY A 99 2.94 -19.44 -25.00
N PRO A 100 3.71 -19.48 -26.11
CA PRO A 100 3.19 -19.90 -27.41
C PRO A 100 2.33 -21.14 -27.24
N LYS A 101 1.04 -21.03 -27.58
CA LYS A 101 0.12 -22.17 -27.58
C LYS A 101 0.82 -23.22 -28.43
N LYS A 102 1.15 -24.36 -27.82
CA LYS A 102 1.69 -25.53 -28.53
C LYS A 102 0.76 -25.76 -29.72
N CYS A 103 1.24 -25.49 -30.93
CA CYS A 103 0.52 -25.83 -32.13
C CYS A 103 0.35 -27.35 -32.07
N ARG A 104 -0.91 -27.80 -32.07
CA ARG A 104 -1.26 -29.21 -32.15
C ARG A 104 -1.28 -29.63 -33.61
#